data_AF-K6WII8-F1
#
_entry.id   AF-K6WII8-F1
#
_cell.length_a   1.000
_cell.length_b   1.000
_cell.length_c   1.000
_cell.angle_alpha   90.00
_cell.angle_beta   90.00
_cell.angle_gamma   90.00
#
_symmetry.space_group_name_H-M   'P 1'
#
loop_
_entity.id
_entity.type
_entity.pdbx_description
1 polymer ?
#
loop_
_entity_poly.entity_id
_entity_poly.type
_entity_poly.pdbx_seq_one_letter_code
_entity_poly.pdbx_strand_id
1 'polypeptide(L)'
;KTIKGIDRKTDDALWKRYAKARDAFNRRRGAHFAELDRERAGAKARKEELIVRAEELSSSTDWGTTSAKFRELLVEWKAAGRAPRDADDALWHRFKAAQDVFFAARNSATSERDNEYAANASAKIALLEEAEKTIDPVTDMDAARRDFRAFRDKWDEIGKVPREQMGSLEGRARALEKRIRDAEDAQWQRTDPEAEARAAQFADRAAQLEEQARKAEERGKAKDAAKLREQAAQWQEWAQAAASAIADR
;
A
#
# COMPACT_ATOMS: atom_id res chain seq x y z
N LYS A 1 10.91 82.16 44.60
CA LYS A 1 9.73 82.76 43.92
C LYS A 1 8.48 82.21 44.58
N THR A 2 7.80 83.03 45.39
CA THR A 2 6.54 82.66 46.05
C THR A 2 5.42 82.72 45.00
N ILE A 3 4.74 81.61 44.74
CA ILE A 3 3.59 81.60 43.82
C ILE A 3 2.48 82.40 44.51
N LYS A 4 2.21 83.63 44.05
CA LYS A 4 0.98 84.33 44.42
C LYS A 4 -0.19 83.60 43.77
N GLY A 5 -1.20 83.24 44.57
CA GLY A 5 -2.42 82.57 44.11
C GLY A 5 -3.13 83.38 43.03
N ILE A 6 -3.82 82.65 42.14
CA ILE A 6 -4.64 83.21 41.06
C ILE A 6 -5.95 83.74 41.66
N ASP A 7 -6.57 84.77 41.08
CA ASP A 7 -7.86 85.26 41.56
C ASP A 7 -8.98 84.23 41.38
N ARG A 8 -10.01 84.30 42.23
CA ARG A 8 -11.11 83.32 42.27
C ARG A 8 -11.83 83.15 40.93
N LYS A 9 -11.97 84.21 40.14
CA LYS A 9 -12.67 84.16 38.85
C LYS A 9 -11.86 83.38 37.82
N THR A 10 -10.54 83.58 37.80
CA THR A 10 -9.64 82.82 36.93
C THR A 10 -9.54 81.36 37.40
N ASP A 11 -9.47 81.10 38.70
CA ASP A 11 -9.48 79.74 39.26
C ASP A 11 -10.77 78.97 38.90
N ASP A 12 -11.95 79.58 39.11
CA ASP A 12 -13.24 79.01 38.73
C ASP A 12 -13.31 78.69 37.22
N ALA A 13 -12.73 79.55 36.37
CA ALA A 13 -12.69 79.35 34.92
C ALA A 13 -11.76 78.20 34.51
N LEU A 14 -10.58 78.10 35.13
CA LEU A 14 -9.63 77.00 34.92
C LEU A 14 -10.21 75.67 35.41
N TRP A 15 -10.83 75.66 36.58
CA TRP A 15 -11.51 74.49 37.13
C TRP A 15 -12.63 74.01 36.22
N LYS A 16 -13.49 74.91 35.71
CA LYS A 16 -14.56 74.54 34.76
C LYS A 16 -14.01 73.91 33.48
N ARG A 17 -12.91 74.45 32.93
CA ARG A 17 -12.24 73.87 31.75
C ARG A 17 -11.65 72.50 32.03
N TYR A 18 -10.98 72.34 33.18
CA TYR A 18 -10.43 71.06 33.62
C TYR A 18 -11.53 70.02 33.84
N ALA A 19 -12.58 70.35 34.59
CA ALA A 19 -13.71 69.46 34.86
C ALA A 19 -14.36 69.00 33.54
N LYS A 20 -14.64 69.92 32.62
CA LYS A 20 -15.17 69.58 31.29
C LYS A 20 -14.25 68.63 30.51
N ALA A 21 -12.94 68.87 30.52
CA ALA A 21 -11.98 68.00 29.84
C ALA A 21 -11.91 66.61 30.49
N ARG A 22 -11.89 66.55 31.83
CA ARG A 22 -11.89 65.32 32.62
C ARG A 22 -13.14 64.49 32.38
N ASP A 23 -14.31 65.11 32.38
CA ASP A 23 -15.59 64.43 32.18
C ASP A 23 -15.72 63.91 30.74
N ALA A 24 -15.23 64.66 29.75
CA ALA A 24 -15.13 64.20 28.37
C ALA A 24 -14.17 63.01 28.22
N PHE A 25 -13.00 63.05 28.86
CA PHE A 25 -12.06 61.93 28.90
C PHE A 25 -12.68 60.69 29.55
N ASN A 26 -13.27 60.83 30.73
CA ASN A 26 -13.90 59.73 31.47
C ASN A 26 -15.05 59.10 30.66
N ARG A 27 -15.85 59.91 29.96
CA ARG A 27 -16.90 59.42 29.05
C ARG A 27 -16.32 58.59 27.90
N ARG A 28 -15.28 59.09 27.22
CA ARG A 28 -14.61 58.37 26.12
C ARG A 28 -13.95 57.08 26.62
N ARG A 29 -13.30 57.13 27.78
CA ARG A 29 -12.69 55.98 28.44
C ARG A 29 -13.74 54.91 28.75
N GLY A 30 -14.87 55.31 29.35
CA GLY A 30 -15.98 54.40 29.65
C GLY A 30 -16.55 53.76 28.38
N ALA A 31 -16.80 54.55 27.34
CA ALA A 31 -17.28 54.04 26.05
C ALA A 31 -16.28 53.06 25.39
N HIS A 32 -14.97 53.37 25.44
CA HIS A 32 -13.94 52.49 24.90
C HIS A 32 -13.89 51.14 25.59
N PHE A 33 -13.89 51.11 26.93
CA PHE A 33 -13.90 49.84 27.67
C PHE A 33 -15.21 49.07 27.49
N ALA A 34 -16.36 49.76 27.42
CA ALA A 34 -17.64 49.12 27.12
C ALA A 34 -17.71 48.52 25.70
N GLU A 35 -16.99 49.09 24.72
CA GLU A 35 -16.84 48.49 23.40
C GLU A 35 -15.92 47.27 23.45
N LEU A 36 -14.77 47.40 24.10
CA LEU A 36 -13.80 46.31 24.25
C LEU A 36 -14.39 45.09 24.97
N ASP A 37 -15.21 45.32 25.98
CA ASP A 37 -15.91 44.24 26.70
C ASP A 37 -16.96 43.56 25.80
N ARG A 38 -17.66 44.33 24.95
CA ARG A 38 -18.60 43.78 23.96
C ARG A 38 -17.88 42.95 22.90
N GLU A 39 -16.76 43.42 22.36
CA GLU A 39 -15.94 42.67 21.40
C GLU A 39 -15.42 41.36 22.00
N ARG A 40 -14.89 41.42 23.24
CA ARG A 40 -14.39 40.22 23.95
C ARG A 40 -15.50 39.22 24.26
N ALA A 41 -16.69 39.69 24.64
CA ALA A 41 -17.85 38.83 24.86
C ALA A 41 -18.29 38.16 23.55
N GLY A 42 -18.30 38.89 22.43
CA GLY A 42 -18.55 38.32 21.11
C GLY A 42 -17.52 37.28 20.70
N ALA A 43 -16.23 37.56 20.91
CA ALA A 43 -15.14 36.62 20.65
C ALA A 43 -15.27 35.33 21.48
N LYS A 44 -15.64 35.47 22.77
CA LYS A 44 -15.91 34.32 23.65
C LYS A 44 -17.05 33.45 23.10
N ALA A 45 -18.20 34.04 22.79
CA ALA A 45 -19.35 33.30 22.27
C ALA A 45 -19.02 32.56 20.96
N ARG A 46 -18.30 33.23 20.04
CA ARG A 46 -17.85 32.59 18.79
C ARG A 46 -16.91 31.43 19.05
N LYS A 47 -15.97 31.55 20.00
CA LYS A 47 -15.08 30.44 20.38
C LYS A 47 -15.84 29.28 21.02
N GLU A 48 -16.85 29.55 21.84
CA GLU A 48 -17.73 28.53 22.41
C GLU A 48 -18.49 27.76 21.31
N GLU A 49 -19.04 28.45 20.31
CA GLU A 49 -19.67 27.82 19.14
C GLU A 49 -18.69 26.90 18.36
N LEU A 50 -17.45 27.37 18.16
CA LEU A 50 -16.41 26.58 17.48
C LEU A 50 -16.01 25.34 18.27
N ILE A 51 -15.99 25.43 19.61
CA ILE A 51 -15.72 24.29 20.48
C ILE A 51 -16.83 23.24 20.34
N VAL A 52 -18.10 23.64 20.35
CA VAL A 52 -19.21 22.69 20.17
C VAL A 52 -19.08 21.94 18.85
N ARG A 53 -18.83 22.66 17.74
CA ARG A 53 -18.59 22.01 16.43
C ARG A 53 -17.36 21.10 16.44
N ALA A 54 -16.29 21.47 17.15
CA ALA A 54 -15.10 20.63 17.30
C ALA A 54 -15.38 19.36 18.11
N GLU A 55 -16.16 19.48 19.19
CA GLU A 55 -16.59 18.37 20.05
C GLU A 55 -17.47 17.39 19.26
N GLU A 56 -18.40 17.87 18.44
CA GLU A 56 -19.23 17.04 17.54
C GLU A 56 -18.40 16.23 16.53
N LEU A 57 -17.29 16.80 16.05
CA LEU A 57 -16.40 16.16 15.08
C LEU A 57 -15.38 15.21 15.73
N SER A 58 -15.18 15.27 17.05
CA SER A 58 -14.09 14.61 17.75
C SER A 58 -14.11 13.07 17.66
N SER A 59 -15.30 12.47 17.51
CA SER A 59 -15.51 11.02 17.41
C SER A 59 -15.68 10.51 15.98
N SER A 60 -15.61 11.40 14.98
CA SER A 60 -15.78 11.02 13.58
C SER A 60 -14.64 10.12 13.09
N THR A 61 -15.00 9.07 12.34
CA THR A 61 -14.05 8.16 11.69
C THR A 61 -13.82 8.51 10.21
N ASP A 62 -14.49 9.55 9.68
CA ASP A 62 -14.17 10.10 8.36
C ASP A 62 -12.92 10.99 8.48
N TRP A 63 -11.76 10.33 8.45
CA TRP A 63 -10.47 10.97 8.71
C TRP A 63 -10.17 12.11 7.75
N GLY A 64 -10.51 11.95 6.46
CA GLY A 64 -10.18 12.92 5.40
C GLY A 64 -10.99 14.21 5.54
N THR A 65 -12.32 14.07 5.50
CA THR A 65 -13.24 15.20 5.57
C THR A 65 -13.14 15.93 6.91
N THR A 66 -13.05 15.17 8.01
CA THR A 66 -13.00 15.76 9.35
C THR A 66 -11.68 16.50 9.60
N SER A 67 -10.55 16.02 9.06
CA SER A 67 -9.28 16.77 9.12
C SER A 67 -9.33 18.10 8.38
N ALA A 68 -10.10 18.20 7.28
CA ALA A 68 -10.32 19.47 6.59
C ALA A 68 -11.17 20.43 7.44
N LYS A 69 -12.28 19.93 8.01
CA LYS A 69 -13.14 20.71 8.91
C LYS A 69 -12.40 21.24 10.13
N PHE A 70 -11.54 20.44 10.78
CA PHE A 70 -10.73 20.93 11.91
C PHE A 70 -9.75 22.04 11.51
N ARG A 71 -9.22 22.02 10.27
CA ARG A 71 -8.38 23.12 9.75
C ARG A 71 -9.20 24.39 9.56
N GLU A 72 -10.41 24.29 9.03
CA GLU A 72 -11.34 25.42 8.88
C GLU A 72 -11.72 26.01 10.24
N LEU A 73 -12.09 25.17 11.22
CA LEU A 73 -12.38 25.61 12.58
C LEU A 73 -11.20 26.34 13.24
N LEU A 74 -9.96 25.91 12.98
CA LEU A 74 -8.77 26.61 13.48
C LEU A 74 -8.57 27.98 12.82
N VAL A 75 -8.95 28.13 11.54
CA VAL A 75 -8.93 29.43 10.85
C VAL A 75 -10.00 30.34 11.44
N GLU A 76 -11.24 29.85 11.60
CA GLU A 76 -12.32 30.59 12.25
C GLU A 76 -11.95 30.99 13.69
N TRP A 77 -11.29 30.10 14.43
CA TRP A 77 -10.81 30.36 15.79
C TRP A 77 -9.84 31.55 15.85
N LYS A 78 -8.86 31.58 14.94
CA LYS A 78 -7.90 32.67 14.84
C LYS A 78 -8.56 33.99 14.43
N ALA A 79 -9.60 33.92 13.60
CA ALA A 79 -10.36 35.08 13.15
C ALA A 79 -11.33 35.63 14.22
N ALA A 80 -11.78 34.81 15.17
CA ALA A 80 -12.75 35.20 16.21
C ALA A 80 -12.24 36.25 17.21
N GLY A 81 -10.96 36.61 17.19
CA GLY A 81 -10.37 37.60 18.09
C GLY A 81 -10.02 37.02 19.47
N ARG A 82 -9.85 37.88 20.48
CA ARG A 82 -9.47 37.48 21.85
C ARG A 82 -10.65 37.60 22.80
N ALA A 83 -10.90 36.53 23.55
CA ALA A 83 -11.83 36.54 24.66
C ALA A 83 -11.19 37.24 25.89
N PRO A 84 -11.95 37.46 26.98
CA PRO A 84 -11.36 37.84 28.26
C PRO A 84 -10.24 36.88 28.65
N ARG A 85 -9.16 37.41 29.24
CA ARG A 85 -7.91 36.67 29.46
C ARG A 85 -8.09 35.39 30.29
N ASP A 86 -8.99 35.45 31.27
CA ASP A 86 -9.40 34.34 32.12
C ASP A 86 -10.12 33.22 31.36
N ALA A 87 -10.84 33.55 30.29
CA ALA A 87 -11.57 32.58 29.47
C ALA A 87 -10.77 32.06 28.27
N ASP A 88 -9.90 32.87 27.67
CA ASP A 88 -9.23 32.56 26.40
C ASP A 88 -8.42 31.25 26.46
N ASP A 89 -7.66 31.06 27.54
CA ASP A 89 -6.84 29.86 27.76
C ASP A 89 -7.73 28.62 27.97
N ALA A 90 -8.77 28.73 28.80
CA ALA A 90 -9.69 27.62 29.05
C ALA A 90 -10.44 27.19 27.78
N LEU A 91 -10.88 28.15 26.98
CA LEU A 91 -11.52 27.89 25.69
C LEU A 91 -10.53 27.21 24.75
N TRP A 92 -9.28 27.69 24.67
CA TRP A 92 -8.26 27.07 23.83
C TRP A 92 -7.97 25.62 24.24
N HIS A 93 -7.83 25.36 25.54
CA HIS A 93 -7.63 24.01 26.06
C HIS A 93 -8.78 23.06 25.69
N ARG A 94 -10.04 23.52 25.78
CA ARG A 94 -11.20 22.73 25.36
C ARG A 94 -11.22 22.43 23.87
N PHE A 95 -10.96 23.45 23.04
CA PHE A 95 -10.87 23.27 21.59
C PHE A 95 -9.75 22.28 21.21
N LYS A 96 -8.58 22.40 21.85
CA LYS A 96 -7.45 21.50 21.67
C LYS A 96 -7.77 20.08 22.11
N ALA A 97 -8.41 19.89 23.25
CA ALA A 97 -8.82 18.56 23.73
C ALA A 97 -9.72 17.85 22.70
N ALA A 98 -10.70 18.55 22.10
CA ALA A 98 -11.55 17.97 21.06
C ALA A 98 -10.75 17.56 19.80
N GLN A 99 -9.78 18.37 19.38
CA GLN A 99 -8.87 18.00 18.29
C GLN A 99 -8.02 16.79 18.64
N ASP A 100 -7.46 16.77 19.84
CA ASP A 100 -6.52 15.73 20.27
C ASP A 100 -7.20 14.36 20.34
N VAL A 101 -8.47 14.29 20.75
CA VAL A 101 -9.28 13.06 20.69
C VAL A 101 -9.34 12.50 19.26
N PHE A 102 -9.71 13.33 18.29
CA PHE A 102 -9.81 12.92 16.88
C PHE A 102 -8.47 12.48 16.30
N PHE A 103 -7.41 13.28 16.49
CA PHE A 103 -6.11 12.98 15.91
C PHE A 103 -5.43 11.79 16.61
N ALA A 104 -5.66 11.58 17.91
CA ALA A 104 -5.22 10.37 18.60
C ALA A 104 -5.89 9.13 18.03
N ALA A 105 -7.22 9.15 17.84
CA ALA A 105 -7.95 8.03 17.24
C ALA A 105 -7.48 7.72 15.81
N ARG A 106 -7.30 8.75 14.97
CA ARG A 106 -6.76 8.61 13.61
C ARG A 106 -5.36 7.99 13.60
N ASN A 107 -4.50 8.45 14.50
CA ASN A 107 -3.13 7.97 14.58
C ASN A 107 -3.08 6.52 15.08
N SER A 108 -3.94 6.15 16.06
CA SER A 108 -4.08 4.75 16.52
C SER A 108 -4.51 3.84 15.37
N ALA A 109 -5.59 4.19 14.66
CA ALA A 109 -6.08 3.41 13.53
C ALA A 109 -5.03 3.26 12.41
N THR A 110 -4.21 4.29 12.19
CA THR A 110 -3.10 4.22 11.24
C THR A 110 -2.01 3.28 11.75
N SER A 111 -1.60 3.42 13.02
CA SER A 111 -0.56 2.59 13.63
C SER A 111 -0.95 1.12 13.72
N GLU A 112 -2.21 0.80 14.05
CA GLU A 112 -2.72 -0.56 14.12
C GLU A 112 -2.60 -1.25 12.76
N ARG A 113 -3.05 -0.58 11.69
CA ARG A 113 -2.92 -1.09 10.33
C ARG A 113 -1.47 -1.24 9.90
N ASP A 114 -0.62 -0.28 10.24
CA ASP A 114 0.80 -0.35 9.87
C ASP A 114 1.51 -1.50 10.61
N ASN A 115 1.14 -1.76 11.87
CA ASN A 115 1.60 -2.91 12.65
C ASN A 115 1.08 -4.24 12.07
N GLU A 116 -0.20 -4.31 11.68
CA GLU A 116 -0.77 -5.47 10.99
C GLU A 116 0.00 -5.77 9.71
N TYR A 117 0.26 -4.76 8.88
CA TYR A 117 1.02 -4.91 7.65
C TYR A 117 2.46 -5.35 7.92
N ALA A 118 3.12 -4.81 8.94
CA ALA A 118 4.45 -5.24 9.33
C ALA A 118 4.48 -6.72 9.73
N ALA A 119 3.50 -7.17 10.53
CA ALA A 119 3.37 -8.57 10.91
C ALA A 119 3.14 -9.48 9.68
N ASN A 120 2.26 -9.06 8.76
CA ASN A 120 1.99 -9.75 7.51
C ASN A 120 3.25 -9.84 6.63
N ALA A 121 4.06 -8.78 6.58
CA ALA A 121 5.31 -8.79 5.83
C ALA A 121 6.31 -9.81 6.39
N SER A 122 6.49 -9.85 7.72
CA SER A 122 7.32 -10.87 8.37
C SER A 122 6.83 -12.29 8.09
N ALA A 123 5.52 -12.52 8.14
CA ALA A 123 4.93 -13.83 7.81
C ALA A 123 5.16 -14.21 6.33
N LYS A 124 5.01 -13.26 5.40
CA LYS A 124 5.28 -13.49 3.97
C LYS A 124 6.74 -13.76 3.67
N ILE A 125 7.65 -13.08 4.36
CA ILE A 125 9.10 -13.34 4.25
C ILE A 125 9.41 -14.76 4.69
N ALA A 126 8.94 -15.17 5.87
CA ALA A 126 9.19 -16.52 6.39
C ALA A 126 8.57 -17.60 5.49
N LEU A 127 7.35 -17.36 4.97
CA LEU A 127 6.69 -18.26 4.05
C LEU A 127 7.46 -18.40 2.72
N LEU A 128 8.03 -17.30 2.21
CA LEU A 128 8.87 -17.33 1.01
C LEU A 128 10.16 -18.11 1.23
N GLU A 129 10.84 -17.88 2.35
CA GLU A 129 12.10 -18.58 2.66
C GLU A 129 11.89 -20.09 2.76
N GLU A 130 10.80 -20.52 3.40
CA GLU A 130 10.43 -21.94 3.46
C GLU A 130 10.07 -22.49 2.08
N ALA A 131 9.28 -21.76 1.30
CA ALA A 131 8.87 -22.18 -0.04
C ALA A 131 10.06 -22.28 -1.02
N GLU A 132 10.97 -21.30 -0.99
CA GLU A 132 12.17 -21.28 -1.82
C GLU A 132 13.12 -22.46 -1.50
N LYS A 133 13.13 -22.93 -0.25
CA LYS A 133 13.94 -24.06 0.20
C LYS A 133 13.30 -25.42 -0.12
N THR A 134 11.99 -25.54 0.10
CA THR A 134 11.30 -26.84 0.08
C THR A 134 10.74 -27.19 -1.29
N ILE A 135 10.34 -26.21 -2.10
CA ILE A 135 9.83 -26.46 -3.44
C ILE A 135 11.02 -26.65 -4.38
N ASP A 136 11.18 -27.83 -4.93
CA ASP A 136 12.18 -28.11 -5.96
C ASP A 136 11.54 -28.85 -7.14
N PRO A 137 11.30 -28.16 -8.27
CA PRO A 137 10.66 -28.76 -9.43
C PRO A 137 11.57 -29.74 -10.18
N VAL A 138 12.88 -29.80 -9.88
CA VAL A 138 13.81 -30.73 -10.54
C VAL A 138 13.70 -32.14 -9.95
N THR A 139 13.45 -32.25 -8.65
CA THR A 139 13.35 -33.53 -7.95
C THR A 139 11.95 -34.13 -8.03
N ASP A 140 10.91 -33.33 -7.83
CA ASP A 140 9.51 -33.79 -7.92
C ASP A 140 8.59 -32.65 -8.40
N MET A 141 8.23 -32.70 -9.68
CA MET A 141 7.37 -31.69 -10.33
C MET A 141 5.96 -31.65 -9.74
N ASP A 142 5.37 -32.81 -9.43
CA ASP A 142 4.00 -32.89 -8.93
C ASP A 142 3.91 -32.37 -7.48
N ALA A 143 4.90 -32.71 -6.65
CA ALA A 143 5.05 -32.13 -5.33
C ALA A 143 5.27 -30.62 -5.40
N ALA A 144 6.17 -30.15 -6.27
CA ALA A 144 6.46 -28.73 -6.43
C ALA A 144 5.20 -27.92 -6.79
N ARG A 145 4.35 -28.41 -7.70
CA ARG A 145 3.08 -27.76 -8.06
C ARG A 145 2.07 -27.76 -6.92
N ARG A 146 1.93 -28.89 -6.21
CA ARG A 146 1.02 -28.99 -5.07
C ARG A 146 1.45 -28.03 -3.96
N ASP A 147 2.73 -28.01 -3.62
CA ASP A 147 3.26 -27.22 -2.52
C ASP A 147 3.28 -25.73 -2.88
N PHE A 148 3.50 -25.37 -4.16
CA PHE A 148 3.34 -24.00 -4.64
C PHE A 148 1.90 -23.49 -4.57
N ARG A 149 0.90 -24.34 -4.88
CA ARG A 149 -0.52 -23.98 -4.68
C ARG A 149 -0.80 -23.70 -3.20
N ALA A 150 -0.36 -24.58 -2.30
CA ALA A 150 -0.51 -24.36 -0.86
C ALA A 150 0.23 -23.10 -0.37
N PHE A 151 1.40 -22.79 -0.93
CA PHE A 151 2.11 -21.53 -0.69
C PHE A 151 1.27 -20.33 -1.13
N ARG A 152 0.66 -20.37 -2.32
CA ARG A 152 -0.19 -19.28 -2.82
C ARG A 152 -1.42 -19.05 -1.96
N ASP A 153 -2.09 -20.12 -1.52
CA ASP A 153 -3.25 -20.01 -0.64
C ASP A 153 -2.87 -19.31 0.68
N LYS A 154 -1.77 -19.74 1.32
CA LYS A 154 -1.26 -19.11 2.54
C LYS A 154 -0.79 -17.67 2.30
N TRP A 155 -0.19 -17.40 1.15
CA TRP A 155 0.26 -16.05 0.77
C TRP A 155 -0.91 -15.08 0.66
N ASP A 156 -2.01 -15.51 0.08
CA ASP A 156 -3.21 -14.70 -0.07
C ASP A 156 -3.94 -14.53 1.27
N GLU A 157 -3.94 -15.56 2.12
CA GLU A 157 -4.51 -15.53 3.47
C GLU A 157 -3.81 -14.52 4.39
N ILE A 158 -2.47 -14.37 4.31
CA ILE A 158 -1.72 -13.38 5.11
C ILE A 158 -2.14 -11.92 4.76
N GLY A 159 -2.62 -11.67 3.55
CA GLY A 159 -3.14 -10.35 3.18
C GLY A 159 -2.06 -9.30 2.83
N LYS A 160 -2.30 -8.04 3.21
CA LYS A 160 -1.53 -6.88 2.72
C LYS A 160 -0.26 -6.62 3.54
N VAL A 161 0.73 -6.05 2.88
CA VAL A 161 2.04 -5.70 3.42
C VAL A 161 2.36 -4.22 3.18
N PRO A 162 3.41 -3.65 3.83
CA PRO A 162 3.82 -2.28 3.59
C PRO A 162 4.15 -2.07 2.12
N ARG A 163 3.71 -0.94 1.58
CA ARG A 163 3.80 -0.62 0.15
C ARG A 163 5.23 -0.70 -0.40
N GLU A 164 6.22 -0.37 0.42
CA GLU A 164 7.64 -0.45 0.09
C GLU A 164 8.16 -1.89 -0.09
N GLN A 165 7.61 -2.85 0.66
CA GLN A 165 8.02 -4.25 0.61
C GLN A 165 7.21 -5.07 -0.42
N MET A 166 5.98 -4.63 -0.73
CA MET A 166 5.05 -5.30 -1.63
C MET A 166 5.71 -5.72 -2.96
N GLY A 167 6.42 -4.79 -3.62
CA GLY A 167 7.05 -5.08 -4.92
C GLY A 167 8.16 -6.13 -4.84
N SER A 168 8.99 -6.09 -3.79
CA SER A 168 10.06 -7.07 -3.57
C SER A 168 9.49 -8.46 -3.27
N LEU A 169 8.52 -8.52 -2.37
CA LEU A 169 7.84 -9.75 -1.95
C LEU A 169 7.10 -10.43 -3.11
N GLU A 170 6.34 -9.67 -3.90
CA GLU A 170 5.70 -10.19 -5.11
C GLU A 170 6.73 -10.64 -6.16
N GLY A 171 7.84 -9.91 -6.30
CA GLY A 171 8.93 -10.26 -7.21
C GLY A 171 9.50 -11.64 -6.90
N ARG A 172 9.79 -11.92 -5.62
CA ARG A 172 10.28 -13.24 -5.17
C ARG A 172 9.28 -14.35 -5.45
N ALA A 173 8.00 -14.13 -5.12
CA ALA A 173 6.96 -15.13 -5.36
C ALA A 173 6.78 -15.43 -6.86
N ARG A 174 6.86 -14.41 -7.73
CA ARG A 174 6.84 -14.59 -9.19
C ARG A 174 8.08 -15.31 -9.71
N ALA A 175 9.25 -15.07 -9.12
CA ALA A 175 10.48 -15.77 -9.50
C ALA A 175 10.39 -17.27 -9.18
N LEU A 176 9.83 -17.62 -8.01
CA LEU A 176 9.55 -19.01 -7.64
C LEU A 176 8.58 -19.67 -8.62
N GLU A 177 7.47 -18.99 -8.95
CA GLU A 177 6.50 -19.46 -9.94
C GLU A 177 7.14 -19.69 -11.31
N LYS A 178 7.96 -18.73 -11.76
CA LYS A 178 8.67 -18.82 -13.03
C LYS A 178 9.60 -20.03 -13.04
N ARG A 179 10.34 -20.29 -11.96
CA ARG A 179 11.23 -21.47 -11.88
C ARG A 179 10.47 -22.78 -12.04
N ILE A 180 9.27 -22.90 -11.45
CA ILE A 180 8.43 -24.09 -11.59
C ILE A 180 7.95 -24.24 -13.03
N ARG A 181 7.46 -23.15 -13.63
CA ARG A 181 7.02 -23.14 -15.03
C ARG A 181 8.15 -23.48 -16.00
N ASP A 182 9.32 -22.85 -15.86
CA ASP A 182 10.47 -23.12 -16.73
C ASP A 182 10.91 -24.60 -16.61
N ALA A 183 10.85 -25.18 -15.41
CA ALA A 183 11.17 -26.59 -15.20
C ALA A 183 10.12 -27.54 -15.81
N GLU A 184 8.84 -27.18 -15.73
CA GLU A 184 7.74 -27.88 -16.41
C GLU A 184 7.92 -27.83 -17.93
N ASP A 185 8.19 -26.65 -18.47
CA ASP A 185 8.42 -26.45 -19.90
C ASP A 185 9.64 -27.28 -20.34
N ALA A 186 10.74 -27.28 -19.57
CA ALA A 186 11.91 -28.10 -19.88
C ALA A 186 11.61 -29.60 -19.86
N GLN A 187 10.81 -30.08 -18.89
CA GLN A 187 10.39 -31.48 -18.83
C GLN A 187 9.48 -31.85 -20.01
N TRP A 188 8.56 -30.97 -20.40
CA TRP A 188 7.70 -31.15 -21.57
C TRP A 188 8.50 -31.20 -22.86
N GLN A 189 9.47 -30.31 -23.05
CA GLN A 189 10.33 -30.31 -24.24
C GLN A 189 11.17 -31.59 -24.38
N ARG A 190 11.62 -32.17 -23.26
CA ARG A 190 12.34 -33.46 -23.24
C ARG A 190 11.45 -34.65 -23.54
N THR A 191 10.15 -34.54 -23.27
CA THR A 191 9.16 -35.61 -23.44
C THR A 191 8.16 -35.28 -24.54
N ASP A 192 8.54 -34.41 -25.49
CA ASP A 192 7.64 -33.88 -26.54
C ASP A 192 6.95 -35.05 -27.26
N PRO A 193 5.64 -35.29 -27.00
CA PRO A 193 4.96 -36.47 -27.47
C PRO A 193 4.88 -36.52 -29.01
N GLU A 194 4.90 -35.36 -29.68
CA GLU A 194 4.94 -35.31 -31.13
C GLU A 194 6.31 -35.70 -31.69
N ALA A 195 7.38 -35.26 -31.03
CA ALA A 195 8.74 -35.63 -31.42
C ALA A 195 8.98 -37.12 -31.19
N GLU A 196 8.55 -37.64 -30.05
CA GLU A 196 8.58 -39.08 -29.75
C GLU A 196 7.74 -39.89 -30.75
N ALA A 197 6.53 -39.43 -31.08
CA ALA A 197 5.69 -40.09 -32.08
C ALA A 197 6.30 -40.08 -33.48
N ARG A 198 6.97 -38.99 -33.88
CA ARG A 198 7.70 -38.93 -35.17
C ARG A 198 8.89 -39.88 -35.19
N ALA A 199 9.66 -39.95 -34.10
CA ALA A 199 10.75 -40.92 -33.97
C ALA A 199 10.21 -42.37 -34.02
N ALA A 200 9.08 -42.65 -33.37
CA ALA A 200 8.41 -43.94 -33.41
C ALA A 200 7.93 -44.31 -34.83
N GLN A 201 7.39 -43.35 -35.60
CA GLN A 201 7.01 -43.59 -37.00
C GLN A 201 8.19 -44.03 -37.89
N PHE A 202 9.38 -43.46 -37.68
CA PHE A 202 10.58 -43.89 -38.40
C PHE A 202 11.02 -45.30 -38.00
N ALA A 203 10.94 -45.63 -36.70
CA ALA A 203 11.25 -46.95 -36.20
C ALA A 203 10.27 -48.02 -36.73
N ASP A 204 8.96 -47.72 -36.74
CA ASP A 204 7.94 -48.58 -37.32
C ASP A 204 8.18 -48.82 -38.81
N ARG A 205 8.60 -47.78 -39.54
CA ARG A 205 8.89 -47.89 -40.97
C ARG A 205 10.11 -48.77 -41.24
N ALA A 206 11.16 -48.64 -40.43
CA ALA A 206 12.33 -49.51 -40.49
C ALA A 206 11.95 -50.98 -40.23
N ALA A 207 11.17 -51.24 -39.17
CA ALA A 207 10.70 -52.58 -38.83
C ALA A 207 9.85 -53.22 -39.94
N GLN A 208 8.97 -52.43 -40.59
CA GLN A 208 8.20 -52.90 -41.75
C GLN A 208 9.10 -53.32 -42.93
N LEU A 209 10.18 -52.58 -43.18
CA LEU A 209 11.13 -52.88 -44.26
C LEU A 209 11.99 -54.12 -43.93
N GLU A 210 12.41 -54.29 -42.68
CA GLU A 210 13.10 -55.50 -42.22
C GLU A 210 12.21 -56.74 -42.36
N GLU A 211 10.94 -56.63 -41.98
CA GLU A 211 9.96 -57.72 -42.12
C GLU A 211 9.74 -58.10 -43.60
N GLN A 212 9.68 -57.10 -44.48
CA GLN A 212 9.61 -57.34 -45.93
C GLN A 212 10.90 -57.98 -46.45
N ALA A 213 12.06 -57.58 -45.95
CA ALA A 213 13.34 -58.18 -46.31
C ALA A 213 13.41 -59.65 -45.89
N ARG A 214 12.97 -59.98 -44.67
CA ARG A 214 12.88 -61.37 -44.18
C ARG A 214 11.99 -62.22 -45.08
N LYS A 215 10.80 -61.74 -45.41
CA LYS A 215 9.87 -62.42 -46.33
C LYS A 215 10.43 -62.56 -47.75
N ALA A 216 11.22 -61.60 -48.22
CA ALA A 216 11.87 -61.69 -49.54
C ALA A 216 12.99 -62.75 -49.55
N GLU A 217 13.75 -62.86 -48.45
CA GLU A 217 14.78 -63.88 -48.26
C GLU A 217 14.18 -65.29 -48.24
N GLU A 218 13.10 -65.49 -47.48
CA GLU A 218 12.36 -66.77 -47.41
C GLU A 218 11.82 -67.22 -48.78
N ARG A 219 11.58 -66.26 -49.69
CA ARG A 219 11.12 -66.50 -51.07
C ARG A 219 12.28 -66.66 -52.07
N GLY A 220 13.53 -66.71 -51.61
CA GLY A 220 14.72 -66.87 -52.44
C GLY A 220 15.15 -65.61 -53.20
N LYS A 221 14.61 -64.43 -52.86
CA LYS A 221 14.91 -63.14 -53.52
C LYS A 221 15.99 -62.36 -52.76
N ALA A 222 17.19 -62.93 -52.66
CA ALA A 222 18.29 -62.37 -51.87
C ALA A 222 18.67 -60.92 -52.24
N LYS A 223 18.64 -60.56 -53.54
CA LYS A 223 18.93 -59.18 -53.99
C LYS A 223 17.89 -58.16 -53.52
N ASP A 224 16.61 -58.53 -53.55
CA ASP A 224 15.53 -57.65 -53.10
C ASP A 224 15.55 -57.51 -51.57
N ALA A 225 15.85 -58.61 -50.85
CA ALA A 225 16.03 -58.61 -49.41
C ALA A 225 17.20 -57.71 -48.98
N ALA A 226 18.34 -57.75 -49.67
CA ALA A 226 19.48 -56.87 -49.40
C ALA A 226 19.11 -55.38 -49.56
N LYS A 227 18.39 -55.02 -50.63
CA LYS A 227 17.95 -53.64 -50.87
C LYS A 227 16.95 -53.14 -49.81
N LEU A 228 16.04 -54.00 -49.36
CA LEU A 228 15.09 -53.66 -48.29
C LEU A 228 15.79 -53.47 -46.94
N ARG A 229 16.81 -54.27 -46.63
CA ARG A 229 17.64 -54.07 -45.42
C ARG A 229 18.44 -52.77 -45.47
N GLU A 230 18.99 -52.42 -46.63
CA GLU A 230 19.68 -51.13 -46.80
C GLU A 230 18.73 -49.94 -46.57
N GLN A 231 17.51 -50.02 -47.09
CA GLN A 231 16.49 -49.00 -46.81
C GLN A 231 16.09 -49.00 -45.33
N ALA A 232 15.90 -50.17 -44.72
CA ALA A 232 15.58 -50.27 -43.29
C ALA A 232 16.67 -49.61 -42.43
N ALA A 233 17.94 -49.86 -42.74
CA ALA A 233 19.08 -49.25 -42.05
C ALA A 233 19.05 -47.71 -42.14
N GLN A 234 18.75 -47.14 -43.32
CA GLN A 234 18.61 -45.69 -43.49
C GLN A 234 17.48 -45.10 -42.62
N TRP A 235 16.31 -45.75 -42.58
CA TRP A 235 15.19 -45.31 -41.73
C TRP A 235 15.52 -45.47 -40.25
N GLN A 236 16.31 -46.47 -39.88
CA GLN A 236 16.74 -46.70 -38.50
C GLN A 236 17.76 -45.66 -38.04
N GLU A 237 18.67 -45.23 -38.90
CA GLU A 237 19.56 -44.09 -38.64
C GLU A 237 18.76 -42.81 -38.41
N TRP A 238 17.71 -42.55 -39.19
CA TRP A 238 16.82 -41.41 -38.97
C TRP A 238 16.02 -41.50 -37.67
N ALA A 239 15.53 -42.69 -37.31
CA ALA A 239 14.86 -42.91 -36.02
C ALA A 239 15.80 -42.65 -34.84
N GLN A 240 17.04 -43.15 -34.91
CA GLN A 240 18.05 -42.92 -33.87
C GLN A 240 18.45 -41.45 -33.79
N ALA A 241 18.69 -40.79 -34.92
CA ALA A 241 19.00 -39.37 -34.95
C ALA A 241 17.85 -38.51 -34.37
N ALA A 242 16.59 -38.86 -34.68
CA ALA A 242 15.42 -38.19 -34.12
C ALA A 242 15.30 -38.42 -32.60
N ALA A 243 15.53 -39.63 -32.11
CA ALA A 243 15.51 -39.95 -30.68
C ALA A 243 16.65 -39.25 -29.91
N SER A 244 17.87 -39.23 -30.45
CA SER A 244 19.00 -38.50 -29.86
C SER A 244 18.74 -37.00 -29.81
N ALA A 245 18.13 -36.42 -30.84
CA ALA A 245 17.79 -34.99 -30.88
C ALA A 245 16.73 -34.58 -29.82
N ILE A 246 15.94 -35.52 -29.30
CA ILE A 246 15.01 -35.31 -28.18
C ILE A 246 15.76 -35.40 -26.84
N ALA A 247 16.69 -36.37 -26.71
CA ALA A 247 17.46 -36.59 -25.49
C ALA A 247 18.52 -35.50 -25.21
N ASP A 248 19.09 -34.90 -26.27
CA ASP A 248 20.15 -33.89 -26.19
C ASP A 248 19.63 -32.44 -26.03
N ARG A 249 18.30 -32.24 -25.87
CA ARG A 249 17.66 -30.92 -25.67
C ARG A 249 17.34 -30.62 -24.20
#